data_AF-A0A846G4J9-F1
#
_entry.id   AF-A0A846G4J9-F1
#
_cell.length_a   1.000
_cell.length_b   1.000
_cell.length_c   1.000
_cell.angle_alpha   90.00
_cell.angle_beta   90.00
_cell.angle_gamma   90.00
#
_symmetry.space_group_name_H-M   'P 1'
#
loop_
_entity.id
_entity.type
_entity.pdbx_description
1 polymer ?
#
loop_
_entity_poly.entity_id
_entity_poly.type
_entity_poly.pdbx_seq_one_letter_code
_entity_poly.pdbx_strand_id
1 'polypeptide(L)'
;MGVVYIGDRAVGKTHLALELANPQGNYVQVSLANQNYQNLQANLLNLDGTAKPTQSIEKRSLNVKVRLSTGISKIIVDWIDSPGELFRRSWQSEHINEWQDFKETVGKSEGIFLIVPPYREILQPHIEQENYITQQQWCNRFNRWTDFFLYDCPQARRIVICLNQADLIDCNLEQEISKLAYLPHGSTMNWLQRHNYVVNSYFLPLKTQLEQINSSRSGLSVRCFITSIYHRSLLELPWIYLASYLA
;
A
#
# COMPACT_ATOMS: atom_id res chain seq x y z
N MET A 1 -15.62 -1.43 -9.91
CA MET A 1 -15.13 -2.16 -8.72
C MET A 1 -13.65 -2.36 -8.95
N GLY A 2 -12.83 -1.82 -8.06
CA GLY A 2 -11.40 -1.77 -8.26
C GLY A 2 -10.63 -1.77 -6.96
N VAL A 3 -9.31 -1.67 -7.08
CA VAL A 3 -8.39 -1.58 -5.95
C VAL A 3 -8.15 -0.12 -5.57
N VAL A 4 -8.16 0.21 -4.28
CA VAL A 4 -7.98 1.59 -3.76
C VAL A 4 -6.67 1.72 -2.97
N TYR A 5 -5.97 2.86 -3.10
CA TYR A 5 -4.82 3.24 -2.28
C TYR A 5 -5.21 4.20 -1.16
N ILE A 6 -4.80 3.91 0.07
CA ILE A 6 -5.03 4.74 1.24
C ILE A 6 -3.78 4.74 2.12
N GLY A 7 -3.62 5.75 2.97
CA GLY A 7 -2.47 5.86 3.88
C GLY A 7 -2.24 7.27 4.38
N ASP A 8 -1.45 7.39 5.43
CA ASP A 8 -1.15 8.66 6.09
C ASP A 8 -0.44 9.68 5.16
N ARG A 9 -0.26 10.91 5.64
CA ARG A 9 0.56 11.92 4.97
C ARG A 9 2.00 11.41 4.79
N ALA A 10 2.58 11.73 3.62
CA ALA A 10 4.00 11.51 3.31
C ALA A 10 4.50 10.05 3.38
N VAL A 11 3.61 9.05 3.29
CA VAL A 11 3.99 7.63 3.25
C VAL A 11 4.42 7.13 1.85
N GLY A 12 4.48 8.03 0.86
CA GLY A 12 4.90 7.71 -0.51
C GLY A 12 3.81 7.09 -1.40
N LYS A 13 2.51 7.35 -1.15
CA LYS A 13 1.40 6.86 -1.99
C LYS A 13 1.57 7.24 -3.47
N THR A 14 1.82 8.52 -3.72
CA THR A 14 2.00 9.09 -5.06
C THR A 14 3.22 8.48 -5.77
N HIS A 15 4.35 8.36 -5.08
CA HIS A 15 5.55 7.71 -5.63
C HIS A 15 5.35 6.22 -5.90
N LEU A 16 4.67 5.48 -5.02
CA LEU A 16 4.35 4.07 -5.23
C LEU A 16 3.49 3.87 -6.48
N ALA A 17 2.42 4.67 -6.63
CA ALA A 17 1.53 4.57 -7.77
C ALA A 17 2.24 4.98 -9.08
N LEU A 18 3.06 6.03 -9.02
CA LEU A 18 3.89 6.49 -10.13
C LEU A 18 4.87 5.40 -10.56
N GLU A 19 5.71 4.89 -9.65
CA GLU A 19 6.70 3.87 -10.00
C GLU A 19 6.07 2.58 -10.47
N LEU A 20 4.87 2.23 -10.01
CA LEU A 20 4.15 1.09 -10.57
C LEU A 20 3.86 1.28 -12.07
N ALA A 21 3.57 2.52 -12.50
CA ALA A 21 3.36 2.90 -13.89
C ALA A 21 4.65 3.02 -14.73
N ASN A 22 5.81 2.86 -14.10
CA ASN A 22 7.07 2.73 -14.82
C ASN A 22 7.02 1.50 -15.75
N PRO A 23 7.32 1.64 -17.06
CA PRO A 23 7.24 0.54 -18.02
C PRO A 23 8.24 -0.60 -17.76
N GLN A 24 9.29 -0.36 -16.96
CA GLN A 24 10.32 -1.35 -16.62
C GLN A 24 9.85 -2.34 -15.53
N GLY A 25 8.65 -2.91 -15.69
CA GLY A 25 8.10 -3.91 -14.77
C GLY A 25 8.53 -5.34 -15.09
N ASN A 26 8.59 -6.19 -14.06
CA ASN A 26 8.91 -7.61 -14.20
C ASN A 26 7.64 -8.41 -14.56
N TYR A 27 6.61 -8.27 -13.72
CA TYR A 27 5.35 -9.02 -13.80
C TYR A 27 4.13 -8.11 -13.85
N VAL A 28 4.24 -6.85 -13.43
CA VAL A 28 3.13 -5.90 -13.37
C VAL A 28 3.33 -4.80 -14.40
N GLN A 29 2.34 -4.63 -15.26
CA GLN A 29 2.27 -3.57 -16.26
C GLN A 29 1.04 -2.71 -16.02
N VAL A 30 1.22 -1.40 -15.92
CA VAL A 30 0.12 -0.46 -15.75
C VAL A 30 -0.04 0.34 -17.03
N SER A 31 -1.29 0.56 -17.40
CA SER A 31 -1.66 1.46 -18.50
C SER A 31 -2.64 2.50 -17.99
N LEU A 32 -2.29 3.77 -18.21
CA LEU A 32 -3.19 4.91 -18.04
C LEU A 32 -3.70 5.32 -19.42
N ALA A 33 -5.00 5.60 -19.54
CA ALA A 33 -5.54 6.13 -20.79
C ALA A 33 -4.88 7.49 -21.08
N ASN A 34 -4.25 7.61 -22.25
CA ASN A 34 -3.69 8.85 -22.79
C ASN A 34 -2.56 9.51 -21.96
N GLN A 35 -1.88 8.77 -21.09
CA GLN A 35 -0.73 9.28 -20.34
C GLN A 35 0.45 8.30 -20.41
N ASN A 36 1.63 8.82 -20.70
CA ASN A 36 2.88 8.10 -20.55
C ASN A 36 3.50 8.42 -19.17
N TYR A 37 4.47 7.60 -18.77
CA TYR A 37 5.15 7.71 -17.48
C TYR A 37 5.75 9.12 -17.25
N GLN A 38 6.38 9.70 -18.28
CA GLN A 38 7.00 11.02 -18.17
C GLN A 38 5.99 12.12 -17.87
N ASN A 39 4.82 12.10 -18.54
CA ASN A 39 3.77 13.08 -18.30
C ASN A 39 3.17 12.92 -16.90
N LEU A 40 3.00 11.67 -16.45
CA LEU A 40 2.52 11.39 -15.10
C LEU A 40 3.51 11.92 -14.04
N GLN A 41 4.80 11.69 -14.25
CA GLN A 41 5.87 12.17 -13.38
C GLN A 41 5.88 13.70 -13.28
N ALA A 42 5.81 14.41 -14.42
CA ALA A 42 5.80 15.88 -14.45
C ALA A 42 4.55 16.47 -13.76
N ASN A 43 3.42 15.77 -13.83
CA ASN A 43 2.19 16.21 -13.19
C ASN A 43 2.22 16.01 -11.67
N LEU A 44 2.80 14.90 -11.18
CA LEU A 44 2.74 14.51 -9.77
C LEU A 44 3.92 15.00 -8.94
N LEU A 45 5.10 15.19 -9.54
CA LEU A 45 6.31 15.54 -8.82
C LEU A 45 6.71 17.00 -9.06
N ASN A 46 7.31 17.61 -8.05
CA ASN A 46 8.05 18.85 -8.14
C ASN A 46 9.39 18.61 -8.87
N LEU A 47 10.08 19.70 -9.24
CA LEU A 47 11.38 19.64 -9.91
C LEU A 47 12.47 18.96 -9.06
N ASP A 48 12.32 18.97 -7.73
CA ASP A 48 13.20 18.30 -6.77
C ASP A 48 12.86 16.81 -6.55
N GLY A 49 11.86 16.28 -7.26
CA GLY A 49 11.40 14.89 -7.15
C GLY A 49 10.43 14.63 -5.99
N THR A 50 10.10 15.64 -5.17
CA THR A 50 9.09 15.50 -4.12
C THR A 50 7.67 15.46 -4.69
N ALA A 51 6.75 14.76 -4.03
CA ALA A 51 5.36 14.71 -4.49
C ALA A 51 4.67 16.04 -4.22
N LYS A 52 3.91 16.55 -5.21
CA LYS A 52 3.07 17.73 -5.04
C LYS A 52 2.00 17.46 -3.97
N PRO A 53 1.66 18.44 -3.12
CA PRO A 53 0.61 18.27 -2.13
C PRO A 53 -0.76 17.98 -2.76
N THR A 54 -1.37 16.87 -2.38
CA THR A 54 -2.73 16.50 -2.78
C THR A 54 -3.75 17.32 -1.98
N GLN A 55 -4.42 18.27 -2.62
CA GLN A 55 -5.37 19.20 -1.97
C GLN A 55 -6.78 18.61 -1.83
N SER A 56 -7.21 17.79 -2.77
CA SER A 56 -8.52 17.14 -2.79
C SER A 56 -8.36 15.66 -3.13
N ILE A 57 -9.42 14.87 -2.91
CA ILE A 57 -9.41 13.45 -3.24
C ILE A 57 -9.43 13.29 -4.76
N GLU A 58 -8.30 12.91 -5.36
CA GLU A 58 -8.18 12.68 -6.79
C GLU A 58 -8.37 11.20 -7.11
N LYS A 59 -9.31 10.88 -8.02
CA LYS A 59 -9.54 9.51 -8.50
C LYS A 59 -9.01 9.35 -9.91
N ARG A 60 -8.13 8.36 -10.12
CA ARG A 60 -7.57 7.98 -11.42
C ARG A 60 -7.82 6.50 -11.67
N SER A 61 -8.39 6.16 -12.82
CA SER A 61 -8.55 4.74 -13.20
C SER A 61 -7.29 4.22 -13.86
N LEU A 62 -6.72 3.13 -13.33
CA LEU A 62 -5.54 2.46 -13.86
C LEU A 62 -5.93 1.06 -14.32
N ASN A 63 -5.46 0.67 -15.51
CA ASN A 63 -5.57 -0.71 -15.98
C ASN A 63 -4.28 -1.45 -15.67
N VAL A 64 -4.33 -2.37 -14.72
CA VAL A 64 -3.17 -3.15 -14.28
C VAL A 64 -3.26 -4.55 -14.88
N LYS A 65 -2.22 -4.96 -15.59
CA LYS A 65 -2.02 -6.32 -16.08
C LYS A 65 -0.94 -6.98 -15.25
N VAL A 66 -1.25 -8.16 -14.73
CA VAL A 66 -0.32 -8.93 -13.89
C VAL A 66 -0.10 -10.29 -14.51
N ARG A 67 1.18 -10.64 -14.74
CA ARG A 67 1.59 -11.95 -15.23
C ARG A 67 1.73 -12.91 -14.04
N LEU A 68 0.78 -13.83 -13.93
CA LEU A 68 0.76 -14.90 -12.96
C LEU A 68 1.23 -16.21 -13.60
N SER A 69 1.51 -17.22 -12.77
CA SER A 69 1.80 -18.58 -13.26
C SER A 69 0.62 -19.22 -13.99
N THR A 70 -0.61 -18.79 -13.68
CA THR A 70 -1.86 -19.24 -14.29
C THR A 70 -2.25 -18.47 -15.55
N GLY A 71 -1.52 -17.40 -15.91
CA GLY A 71 -1.84 -16.55 -17.05
C GLY A 71 -1.82 -15.05 -16.71
N ILE A 72 -2.45 -14.24 -17.55
CA ILE A 72 -2.50 -12.78 -17.36
C ILE A 72 -3.82 -12.41 -16.69
N SER A 73 -3.73 -11.81 -15.50
CA SER A 73 -4.86 -11.21 -14.80
C SER A 73 -4.95 -9.71 -15.12
N LYS A 74 -6.16 -9.18 -15.27
CA LYS A 74 -6.43 -7.76 -15.54
C LYS A 74 -7.25 -7.21 -14.39
N ILE A 75 -6.73 -6.18 -13.73
CA ILE A 75 -7.39 -5.51 -12.61
C ILE A 75 -7.63 -4.05 -13.01
N ILE A 76 -8.88 -3.60 -12.84
CA ILE A 76 -9.21 -2.16 -12.88
C ILE A 76 -8.95 -1.62 -11.48
N VAL A 77 -8.18 -0.55 -11.39
CA VAL A 77 -7.76 0.05 -10.12
C VAL A 77 -8.25 1.48 -10.10
N ASP A 78 -8.89 1.86 -9.01
CA ASP A 78 -9.22 3.25 -8.75
C ASP A 78 -8.14 3.79 -7.82
N TRP A 79 -7.12 4.41 -8.40
CA TRP A 79 -6.10 5.10 -7.62
C TRP A 79 -6.72 6.35 -7.03
N ILE A 80 -7.01 6.29 -5.74
CA ILE A 80 -7.46 7.41 -4.93
C ILE A 80 -6.23 8.02 -4.26
N ASP A 81 -5.82 9.20 -4.71
CA ASP A 81 -4.85 9.98 -3.96
C ASP A 81 -5.60 10.90 -3.01
N SER A 82 -5.45 10.65 -1.71
CA SER A 82 -6.14 11.40 -0.67
C SER A 82 -5.20 12.41 0.01
N PRO A 83 -5.73 13.58 0.43
CA PRO A 83 -4.99 14.47 1.33
C PRO A 83 -4.48 13.70 2.54
N GLY A 84 -3.25 14.01 2.98
CA GLY A 84 -2.67 13.37 4.16
C GLY A 84 -3.44 13.65 5.46
N GLU A 85 -4.38 14.59 5.43
CA GLU A 85 -5.22 15.00 6.56
C GLU A 85 -6.59 14.33 6.58
N LEU A 86 -6.94 13.53 5.57
CA LEU A 86 -8.25 12.88 5.43
C LEU A 86 -8.71 12.14 6.70
N PHE A 87 -7.78 11.57 7.46
CA PHE A 87 -8.06 10.81 8.70
C PHE A 87 -8.03 11.67 9.98
N ARG A 88 -7.91 13.00 9.86
CA ARG A 88 -8.05 13.94 10.98
C ARG A 88 -9.52 14.26 11.19
N ARG A 89 -9.98 14.15 12.42
CA ARG A 89 -11.37 14.47 12.80
C ARG A 89 -11.76 15.90 12.41
N SER A 90 -10.85 16.86 12.54
CA SER A 90 -11.09 18.26 12.14
C SER A 90 -11.37 18.39 10.64
N TRP A 91 -10.60 17.70 9.80
CA TRP A 91 -10.81 17.70 8.36
C TRP A 91 -12.15 17.04 8.01
N GLN A 92 -12.45 15.89 8.63
CA GLN A 92 -13.70 15.15 8.41
C GLN A 92 -14.94 15.95 8.79
N SER A 93 -14.88 16.76 9.85
CA SER A 93 -16.01 17.63 10.25
C SER A 93 -16.25 18.78 9.28
N GLU A 94 -15.20 19.26 8.61
CA GLU A 94 -15.30 20.32 7.61
C GLU A 94 -15.69 19.78 6.22
N HIS A 95 -15.36 18.52 5.92
CA HIS A 95 -15.52 17.90 4.60
C HIS A 95 -16.35 16.60 4.67
N ILE A 96 -17.53 16.69 5.30
CA ILE A 96 -18.38 15.50 5.59
C ILE A 96 -18.74 14.71 4.33
N ASN A 97 -19.15 15.39 3.26
CA ASN A 97 -19.58 14.72 2.03
C ASN A 97 -18.41 13.97 1.37
N GLU A 98 -17.24 14.61 1.25
CA GLU A 98 -16.03 13.99 0.69
C GLU A 98 -15.59 12.78 1.53
N TRP A 99 -15.72 12.86 2.86
CA TRP A 99 -15.47 11.74 3.75
C TRP A 99 -16.45 10.58 3.52
N GLN A 100 -17.74 10.84 3.37
CA GLN A 100 -18.73 9.78 3.08
C GLN A 100 -18.49 9.15 1.72
N ASP A 101 -18.23 9.94 0.68
CA ASP A 101 -17.92 9.45 -0.67
C ASP A 101 -16.66 8.58 -0.68
N PHE A 102 -15.65 8.98 0.10
CA PHE A 102 -14.45 8.18 0.31
C PHE A 102 -14.77 6.85 0.99
N LYS A 103 -15.50 6.86 2.11
CA LYS A 103 -15.92 5.64 2.82
C LYS A 103 -16.72 4.70 1.93
N GLU A 104 -17.65 5.23 1.14
CA GLU A 104 -18.44 4.44 0.20
C GLU A 104 -17.56 3.80 -0.87
N THR A 105 -16.62 4.58 -1.43
CA THR A 105 -15.69 4.06 -2.46
C THR A 105 -14.80 2.95 -1.89
N VAL A 106 -14.22 3.15 -0.71
CA VAL A 106 -13.38 2.15 -0.04
C VAL A 106 -14.20 0.92 0.37
N GLY A 107 -15.40 1.11 0.92
CA GLY A 107 -16.27 0.03 1.35
C GLY A 107 -16.77 -0.87 0.21
N LYS A 108 -16.87 -0.34 -1.01
CA LYS A 108 -17.24 -1.08 -2.24
C LYS A 108 -16.03 -1.65 -2.99
N SER A 109 -14.81 -1.36 -2.56
CA SER A 109 -13.59 -1.82 -3.23
C SER A 109 -13.34 -3.32 -3.00
N GLU A 110 -12.78 -3.99 -4.01
CA GLU A 110 -12.46 -5.42 -3.90
C GLU A 110 -11.12 -5.65 -3.21
N GLY A 111 -10.20 -4.71 -3.38
CA GLY A 111 -8.90 -4.68 -2.73
C GLY A 111 -8.56 -3.29 -2.23
N ILE A 112 -7.87 -3.24 -1.09
CA ILE A 112 -7.41 -2.01 -0.47
C ILE A 112 -5.92 -2.14 -0.21
N PHE A 113 -5.17 -1.13 -0.63
CA PHE A 113 -3.79 -0.89 -0.27
C PHE A 113 -3.73 0.15 0.84
N LEU A 114 -3.43 -0.27 2.07
CA LEU A 114 -3.04 0.63 3.13
C LEU A 114 -1.51 0.76 3.14
N ILE A 115 -1.00 1.95 2.84
CA ILE A 115 0.42 2.28 2.89
C ILE A 115 0.76 2.88 4.26
N VAL A 116 1.73 2.30 4.94
CA VAL A 116 2.24 2.77 6.23
C VAL A 116 3.74 3.07 6.15
N PRO A 117 4.25 4.08 6.87
CA PRO A 117 5.68 4.38 6.90
C PRO A 117 6.41 3.45 7.88
N PRO A 118 7.75 3.34 7.78
CA PRO A 118 8.56 2.71 8.81
C PRO A 118 8.51 3.55 10.10
N TYR A 119 8.60 2.87 11.24
CA TYR A 119 8.75 3.53 12.53
C TYR A 119 10.24 3.70 12.87
N ARG A 120 10.54 4.71 13.67
CA ARG A 120 11.91 5.19 13.95
C ARG A 120 12.88 4.08 14.34
N GLU A 121 12.43 3.17 15.19
CA GLU A 121 13.26 2.18 15.86
C GLU A 121 13.76 1.05 14.95
N ILE A 122 13.25 0.94 13.71
CA ILE A 122 13.72 -0.04 12.71
C ILE A 122 14.57 0.60 11.60
N LEU A 123 14.84 1.90 11.67
CA LEU A 123 15.58 2.62 10.63
C LEU A 123 17.09 2.42 10.76
N GLN A 124 17.79 2.55 9.63
CA GLN A 124 19.24 2.55 9.59
C GLN A 124 19.83 3.67 10.45
N PRO A 125 20.98 3.47 11.12
CA PRO A 125 21.54 4.44 12.06
C PRO A 125 21.89 5.81 11.46
N HIS A 126 22.10 5.91 10.14
CA HIS A 126 22.47 7.16 9.47
C HIS A 126 21.26 7.99 9.00
N ILE A 127 20.04 7.47 9.14
CA ILE A 127 18.82 8.20 8.80
C ILE A 127 18.49 9.19 9.91
N GLU A 128 18.04 10.39 9.54
CA GLU A 128 17.55 11.40 10.48
C GLU A 128 16.25 10.93 11.14
N GLN A 129 16.39 10.19 12.24
CA GLN A 129 15.32 9.52 12.96
C GLN A 129 14.23 10.47 13.50
N GLU A 130 14.56 11.74 13.74
CA GLU A 130 13.64 12.77 14.24
C GLU A 130 12.49 13.05 13.27
N ASN A 131 12.71 12.84 11.96
CA ASN A 131 11.72 13.01 10.91
C ASN A 131 10.67 11.88 10.88
N TYR A 132 10.89 10.80 11.64
CA TYR A 132 10.04 9.62 11.67
C TYR A 132 9.33 9.46 13.01
N ILE A 133 8.15 8.85 12.96
CA ILE A 133 7.32 8.58 14.13
C ILE A 133 7.89 7.43 14.96
N THR A 134 7.72 7.51 16.28
CA THR A 134 8.11 6.41 17.18
C THR A 134 7.19 5.22 17.01
N GLN A 135 7.61 4.05 17.47
CA GLN A 135 6.81 2.83 17.47
C GLN A 135 5.46 3.04 18.18
N GLN A 136 5.45 3.75 19.31
CA GLN A 136 4.21 4.03 20.05
C GLN A 136 3.28 4.94 19.23
N GLN A 137 3.81 5.98 18.59
CA GLN A 137 3.02 6.84 17.71
C GLN A 137 2.49 6.07 16.51
N TRP A 138 3.28 5.15 15.95
CA TRP A 138 2.87 4.26 14.87
C TRP A 138 1.70 3.36 15.27
N CYS A 139 1.78 2.72 16.45
CA CYS A 139 0.67 1.93 17.01
C CYS A 139 -0.59 2.77 17.22
N ASN A 140 -0.44 3.97 17.80
CA ASN A 140 -1.57 4.87 18.05
C ASN A 140 -2.25 5.34 16.76
N ARG A 141 -1.47 5.62 15.71
CA ARG A 141 -2.02 5.97 14.38
C ARG A 141 -2.70 4.77 13.75
N PHE A 142 -2.10 3.58 13.87
CA PHE A 142 -2.66 2.35 13.32
C PHE A 142 -3.99 1.95 13.95
N ASN A 143 -4.24 2.27 15.23
CA ASN A 143 -5.55 2.06 15.84
C ASN A 143 -6.68 2.78 15.08
N ARG A 144 -6.42 3.94 14.46
CA ARG A 144 -7.42 4.62 13.61
C ARG A 144 -7.74 3.83 12.35
N TRP A 145 -6.73 3.17 11.77
CA TRP A 145 -6.91 2.27 10.64
C TRP A 145 -7.68 1.01 11.05
N THR A 146 -7.39 0.46 12.24
CA THR A 146 -8.16 -0.63 12.83
C THR A 146 -9.63 -0.24 12.97
N ASP A 147 -9.94 0.88 13.63
CA ASP A 147 -11.31 1.36 13.80
C ASP A 147 -12.01 1.59 12.45
N PHE A 148 -11.32 2.23 11.50
CA PHE A 148 -11.84 2.45 10.16
C PHE A 148 -12.22 1.13 9.48
N PHE A 149 -11.36 0.11 9.53
CA PHE A 149 -11.67 -1.18 8.93
C PHE A 149 -12.75 -1.94 9.70
N LEU A 150 -12.85 -1.80 11.01
CA LEU A 150 -13.86 -2.50 11.80
C LEU A 150 -15.26 -1.89 11.64
N TYR A 151 -15.34 -0.55 11.64
CA TYR A 151 -16.62 0.16 11.77
C TYR A 151 -17.05 0.87 10.49
N ASP A 152 -16.13 1.51 9.78
CA ASP A 152 -16.45 2.27 8.57
C ASP A 152 -16.43 1.41 7.29
N CYS A 153 -15.55 0.40 7.23
CA CYS A 153 -15.34 -0.46 6.07
C CYS A 153 -15.35 -1.97 6.40
N PRO A 154 -16.39 -2.50 7.09
CA PRO A 154 -16.44 -3.91 7.48
C PRO A 154 -16.50 -4.86 6.29
N GLN A 155 -17.06 -4.41 5.16
CA GLN A 155 -17.21 -5.22 3.93
C GLN A 155 -15.95 -5.28 3.06
N ALA A 156 -14.88 -4.56 3.43
CA ALA A 156 -13.62 -4.59 2.73
C ALA A 156 -13.04 -6.01 2.68
N ARG A 157 -12.88 -6.54 1.46
CA ARG A 157 -12.51 -7.94 1.22
C ARG A 157 -11.01 -8.18 1.36
N ARG A 158 -10.19 -7.63 0.46
CA ARG A 158 -8.75 -7.90 0.43
C ARG A 158 -8.00 -6.68 0.93
N ILE A 159 -7.61 -6.68 2.22
CA ILE A 159 -6.79 -5.61 2.78
C ILE A 159 -5.32 -6.00 2.64
N VAL A 160 -4.57 -5.16 1.94
CA VAL A 160 -3.13 -5.29 1.76
C VAL A 160 -2.46 -4.12 2.46
N ILE A 161 -1.59 -4.42 3.42
CA ILE A 161 -0.89 -3.41 4.22
C ILE A 161 0.58 -3.44 3.81
N CYS A 162 1.07 -2.32 3.28
CA CYS A 162 2.43 -2.19 2.78
C CYS A 162 3.23 -1.25 3.69
N LEU A 163 4.29 -1.76 4.30
CA LEU A 163 5.33 -0.94 4.91
C LEU A 163 6.21 -0.41 3.79
N ASN A 164 6.01 0.86 3.43
CA ASN A 164 6.77 1.47 2.35
C ASN A 164 8.14 1.97 2.83
N GLN A 165 9.04 2.27 1.89
CA GLN A 165 10.41 2.74 2.15
C GLN A 165 11.26 1.68 2.87
N ALA A 166 11.13 0.42 2.46
CA ALA A 166 11.90 -0.69 3.01
C ALA A 166 13.43 -0.49 2.88
N ASP A 167 13.87 0.34 1.93
CA ASP A 167 15.25 0.77 1.74
C ASP A 167 15.84 1.56 2.91
N LEU A 168 15.02 2.13 3.79
CA LEU A 168 15.46 2.87 4.96
C LEU A 168 15.60 1.99 6.23
N ILE A 169 15.10 0.76 6.17
CA ILE A 169 15.06 -0.16 7.31
C ILE A 169 16.44 -0.77 7.52
N ASP A 170 16.85 -0.93 8.78
CA ASP A 170 18.10 -1.58 9.17
C ASP A 170 18.04 -3.10 8.95
N CYS A 171 18.11 -3.50 7.68
CA CYS A 171 18.10 -4.89 7.25
C CYS A 171 18.91 -5.09 5.97
N ASN A 172 19.30 -6.33 5.69
CA ASN A 172 19.89 -6.67 4.40
C ASN A 172 18.80 -6.79 3.33
N LEU A 173 18.54 -5.69 2.63
CA LEU A 173 17.44 -5.61 1.67
C LEU A 173 17.54 -6.62 0.52
N GLU A 174 18.75 -6.93 0.04
CA GLU A 174 18.95 -7.92 -1.02
C GLU A 174 18.57 -9.34 -0.56
N GLN A 175 18.87 -9.68 0.70
CA GLN A 175 18.40 -10.93 1.28
C GLN A 175 16.88 -10.96 1.44
N GLU A 176 16.27 -9.85 1.85
CA GLU A 176 14.81 -9.71 1.95
C GLU A 176 14.14 -9.89 0.58
N ILE A 177 14.68 -9.25 -0.46
CA ILE A 177 14.20 -9.39 -1.84
C ILE A 177 14.26 -10.85 -2.28
N SER A 178 15.41 -11.50 -2.12
CA SER A 178 15.59 -12.90 -2.51
C SER A 178 14.60 -13.84 -1.78
N LYS A 179 14.38 -13.59 -0.49
CA LYS A 179 13.49 -14.39 0.35
C LYS A 179 12.01 -14.19 0.01
N LEU A 180 11.59 -12.95 -0.26
CA LEU A 180 10.20 -12.59 -0.50
C LEU A 180 9.78 -12.65 -1.97
N ALA A 181 10.73 -12.68 -2.89
CA ALA A 181 10.51 -12.61 -4.33
C ALA A 181 9.37 -13.54 -4.80
N TYR A 182 8.60 -13.03 -5.76
CA TYR A 182 7.68 -13.85 -6.51
C TYR A 182 8.44 -14.58 -7.62
N LEU A 183 8.39 -15.90 -7.57
CA LEU A 183 8.85 -16.77 -8.64
C LEU A 183 7.63 -17.56 -9.14
N PRO A 184 7.16 -17.33 -10.40
CA PRO A 184 6.00 -18.03 -10.96
C PRO A 184 6.10 -19.56 -10.84
N HIS A 185 7.33 -20.07 -10.94
CA HIS A 185 7.68 -21.45 -10.69
C HIS A 185 8.79 -21.49 -9.64
N GLY A 186 8.63 -22.28 -8.58
CA GLY A 186 9.66 -22.45 -7.54
C GLY A 186 9.69 -21.38 -6.45
N SER A 187 8.58 -20.67 -6.19
CA SER A 187 8.49 -19.82 -4.99
C SER A 187 8.78 -20.61 -3.72
N THR A 188 9.70 -20.11 -2.90
CA THR A 188 10.12 -20.72 -1.62
C THR A 188 9.09 -20.57 -0.52
N MET A 189 8.23 -19.55 -0.62
CA MET A 189 7.16 -19.25 0.30
C MET A 189 5.82 -19.15 -0.42
N ASN A 190 4.72 -19.53 0.25
CA ASN A 190 3.37 -19.18 -0.13
C ASN A 190 2.95 -17.82 0.48
N TRP A 191 1.75 -17.32 0.15
CA TRP A 191 1.27 -16.02 0.63
C TRP A 191 1.12 -15.92 2.15
N LEU A 192 0.72 -17.01 2.82
CA LEU A 192 0.58 -17.03 4.27
C LEU A 192 1.96 -17.02 4.95
N GLN A 193 2.92 -17.78 4.42
CA GLN A 193 4.30 -17.80 4.91
C GLN A 193 4.97 -16.43 4.77
N ARG A 194 4.82 -15.77 3.61
CA ARG A 194 5.31 -14.39 3.40
C ARG A 194 4.68 -13.42 4.41
N HIS A 195 3.36 -13.48 4.58
CA HIS A 195 2.65 -12.64 5.54
C HIS A 195 3.17 -12.85 6.97
N ASN A 196 3.24 -14.10 7.44
CA ASN A 196 3.71 -14.40 8.79
C ASN A 196 5.14 -13.93 9.01
N TYR A 197 6.01 -14.10 8.00
CA TYR A 197 7.37 -13.61 8.06
C TYR A 197 7.41 -12.08 8.19
N VAL A 198 6.75 -11.36 7.28
CA VAL A 198 6.71 -9.88 7.30
C VAL A 198 6.09 -9.36 8.61
N VAL A 199 5.06 -10.02 9.13
CA VAL A 199 4.46 -9.64 10.41
C VAL A 199 5.44 -9.80 11.56
N ASN A 200 6.11 -10.95 11.65
CA ASN A 200 7.04 -11.21 12.75
C ASN A 200 8.31 -10.34 12.67
N SER A 201 8.74 -9.96 11.48
CA SER A 201 9.94 -9.13 11.27
C SER A 201 9.67 -7.63 11.40
N TYR A 202 8.54 -7.13 10.89
CA TYR A 202 8.32 -5.68 10.69
C TYR A 202 7.03 -5.14 11.29
N PHE A 203 6.00 -5.97 11.48
CA PHE A 203 4.71 -5.55 12.03
C PHE A 203 4.44 -6.12 13.43
N LEU A 204 5.46 -6.63 14.12
CA LEU A 204 5.31 -7.24 15.44
C LEU A 204 4.57 -6.31 16.42
N PRO A 205 4.85 -4.99 16.47
CA PRO A 205 4.10 -4.07 17.35
C PRO A 205 2.60 -3.96 17.03
N LEU A 206 2.19 -4.28 15.81
CA LEU A 206 0.80 -4.17 15.33
C LEU A 206 0.07 -5.51 15.27
N LYS A 207 0.69 -6.59 15.74
CA LYS A 207 0.17 -7.96 15.59
C LYS A 207 -1.27 -8.08 16.11
N THR A 208 -1.56 -7.55 17.28
CA THR A 208 -2.90 -7.58 17.90
C THR A 208 -3.94 -6.86 17.04
N GLN A 209 -3.61 -5.67 16.51
CA GLN A 209 -4.49 -4.90 15.64
C GLN A 209 -4.78 -5.66 14.34
N LEU A 210 -3.76 -6.28 13.74
CA LEU A 210 -3.92 -7.10 12.53
C LEU A 210 -4.84 -8.31 12.79
N GLU A 211 -4.69 -8.98 13.94
CA GLU A 211 -5.56 -10.08 14.36
C GLU A 211 -7.01 -9.63 14.61
N GLN A 212 -7.22 -8.44 15.18
CA GLN A 212 -8.55 -7.83 15.32
C GLN A 212 -9.21 -7.58 13.96
N ILE A 213 -8.49 -6.98 13.02
CA ILE A 213 -9.00 -6.73 11.66
C ILE A 213 -9.35 -8.06 10.97
N ASN A 214 -8.53 -9.09 11.11
CA ASN A 214 -8.78 -10.41 10.52
C ASN A 214 -9.96 -11.15 11.16
N SER A 215 -10.06 -11.17 12.50
CA SER A 215 -11.12 -11.90 13.22
C SER A 215 -12.53 -11.37 12.93
N SER A 216 -12.65 -10.07 12.62
CA SER A 216 -13.91 -9.46 12.21
C SER A 216 -14.41 -9.86 10.82
N ARG A 217 -13.63 -10.62 10.03
CA ARG A 217 -13.94 -10.93 8.63
C ARG A 217 -13.88 -12.43 8.34
N SER A 218 -15.00 -13.02 7.91
CA SER A 218 -15.09 -14.43 7.53
C SER A 218 -14.47 -14.69 6.15
N GLY A 219 -13.35 -15.43 6.11
CA GLY A 219 -12.72 -15.91 4.85
C GLY A 219 -11.87 -14.86 4.11
N LEU A 220 -11.73 -13.67 4.67
CA LEU A 220 -11.00 -12.54 4.10
C LEU A 220 -9.75 -12.29 4.94
N SER A 221 -8.63 -11.97 4.29
CA SER A 221 -7.35 -11.89 4.99
C SER A 221 -6.62 -10.61 4.69
N VAL A 222 -6.24 -9.92 5.77
CA VAL A 222 -5.16 -8.95 5.78
C VAL A 222 -3.87 -9.65 5.36
N ARG A 223 -3.13 -9.03 4.43
CA ARG A 223 -1.77 -9.45 4.09
C ARG A 223 -0.82 -8.27 4.19
N CYS A 224 0.33 -8.54 4.78
CA CYS A 224 1.35 -7.53 5.05
C CYS A 224 2.52 -7.76 4.09
N PHE A 225 3.06 -6.66 3.56
CA PHE A 225 4.21 -6.65 2.66
C PHE A 225 5.13 -5.49 3.05
N ILE A 226 6.39 -5.60 2.65
CA ILE A 226 7.31 -4.46 2.58
C ILE A 226 7.41 -4.02 1.12
N THR A 227 7.50 -2.71 0.88
CA THR A 227 7.67 -2.14 -0.46
C THR A 227 8.76 -1.09 -0.48
N SER A 228 9.46 -1.00 -1.60
CA SER A 228 10.37 0.11 -1.90
C SER A 228 10.19 0.49 -3.36
N ILE A 229 10.19 1.80 -3.62
CA ILE A 229 10.08 2.33 -4.97
C ILE A 229 11.33 2.04 -5.82
N TYR A 230 12.46 1.73 -5.17
CA TYR A 230 13.73 1.40 -5.83
C TYR A 230 13.87 -0.08 -6.18
N HIS A 231 13.03 -0.95 -5.60
CA HIS A 231 13.13 -2.40 -5.77
C HIS A 231 11.84 -2.98 -6.33
N ARG A 232 11.80 -3.18 -7.65
CA ARG A 232 10.63 -3.63 -8.39
C ARG A 232 10.02 -4.93 -7.85
N SER A 233 10.86 -5.87 -7.44
CA SER A 233 10.44 -7.17 -6.89
C SER A 233 9.57 -7.02 -5.63
N LEU A 234 9.85 -6.04 -4.77
CA LEU A 234 9.04 -5.75 -3.58
C LEU A 234 7.80 -4.93 -3.94
N LEU A 235 7.95 -3.93 -4.83
CA LEU A 235 6.85 -3.07 -5.30
C LEU A 235 5.71 -3.86 -5.94
N GLU A 236 6.04 -4.88 -6.74
CA GLU A 236 5.05 -5.68 -7.48
C GLU A 236 4.40 -6.79 -6.63
N LEU A 237 5.04 -7.23 -5.56
CA LEU A 237 4.62 -8.40 -4.80
C LEU A 237 3.17 -8.31 -4.25
N PRO A 238 2.74 -7.17 -3.68
CA PRO A 238 1.35 -6.99 -3.26
C PRO A 238 0.33 -7.08 -4.40
N TRP A 239 0.71 -6.60 -5.60
CA TRP A 239 -0.14 -6.64 -6.79
C TRP A 239 -0.30 -8.05 -7.33
N ILE A 240 0.79 -8.81 -7.32
CA ILE A 240 0.78 -10.23 -7.68
C ILE A 240 -0.12 -11.01 -6.72
N TYR A 241 -0.07 -10.70 -5.41
CA TYR A 241 -1.02 -11.25 -4.45
C TYR A 241 -2.46 -10.91 -4.83
N LEU A 242 -2.81 -9.62 -4.99
CA LEU A 242 -4.19 -9.24 -5.31
C LEU A 242 -4.69 -9.87 -6.61
N ALA A 243 -3.88 -9.85 -7.67
CA ALA A 243 -4.22 -10.45 -8.96
C ALA A 243 -4.49 -11.95 -8.90
N SER A 244 -3.90 -12.64 -7.92
CA SER A 244 -4.16 -14.07 -7.69
C SER A 244 -5.56 -14.34 -7.12
N TYR A 245 -6.28 -13.31 -6.64
CA TYR A 245 -7.58 -13.47 -5.97
C TYR A 245 -8.69 -12.53 -6.48
N LEU A 246 -8.37 -11.54 -7.32
CA LEU A 246 -9.32 -10.57 -7.88
C LEU A 246 -9.71 -10.88 -9.33
N ALA A 247 -9.53 -12.12 -9.78
CA ALA A 247 -9.90 -12.56 -11.14
C ALA A 247 -11.31 -13.17 -11.18
#